data_AF-A0AAD8XVY6-F1
#
_entry.id   AF-A0AAD8XVY6-F1
#
_cell.length_a   1.000
_cell.length_b   1.000
_cell.length_c   1.000
_cell.angle_alpha   90.00
_cell.angle_beta   90.00
_cell.angle_gamma   90.00
#
_symmetry.space_group_name_H-M   'P 1'
#
loop_
_entity.id
_entity.type
_entity.pdbx_description
1 polymer ?
#
loop_
_entity_poly.entity_id
_entity_poly.type
_entity_poly.pdbx_seq_one_letter_code
_entity_poly.pdbx_strand_id
1 'polypeptide(L)'
;MAGDLDMAMGIGPLSAKQVQEMKFRHSDMFDVRHSDVIQHSLLVFNGNKAPMDDIAVRRAVIHAIDKSTFIEEKFAGLEEPVTQLLPKSAPYCNVDLSPKWGYDLEKAELICAQGTLESAPSAELSGGAIAGIVIAATIGVAMIGLIARMIQRERSGKPLFAPAKSEIS
;
A
#
# COMPACT_ATOMS: atom_id res chain seq x y z
N MET A 1 -17.73 8.75 29.18
CA MET A 1 -16.36 8.48 29.67
C MET A 1 -16.30 8.91 31.12
N ALA A 2 -15.59 8.19 32.01
CA ALA A 2 -15.69 8.34 33.48
C ALA A 2 -14.91 9.53 34.08
N GLY A 3 -14.13 10.26 33.27
CA GLY A 3 -13.33 11.41 33.74
C GLY A 3 -11.96 11.04 34.29
N ASP A 4 -11.52 9.79 34.14
CA ASP A 4 -10.24 9.29 34.68
C ASP A 4 -9.00 9.66 33.84
N LEU A 5 -9.18 10.27 32.66
CA LEU A 5 -8.10 10.61 31.71
C LEU A 5 -8.34 12.00 31.11
N ASP A 6 -7.37 12.89 31.30
CA ASP A 6 -7.46 14.29 30.85
C ASP A 6 -6.94 14.53 29.43
N MET A 7 -5.98 13.73 28.95
CA MET A 7 -5.39 13.89 27.61
C MET A 7 -4.96 12.55 26.99
N ALA A 8 -5.26 12.39 25.70
CA ALA A 8 -4.70 11.35 24.85
C ALA A 8 -3.94 12.01 23.70
N MET A 9 -2.65 11.69 23.56
CA MET A 9 -1.78 12.25 22.52
C MET A 9 -0.93 11.15 21.90
N GLY A 10 -0.69 11.27 20.60
CA GLY A 10 0.15 10.35 19.84
C GLY A 10 -0.66 9.38 18.98
N ILE A 11 0.05 8.40 18.40
CA ILE A 11 -0.52 7.42 17.48
C ILE A 11 -0.94 6.18 18.28
N GLY A 12 -2.20 5.76 18.14
CA GLY A 12 -2.70 4.51 18.71
C GLY A 12 -3.64 4.60 19.93
N PRO A 13 -3.63 5.65 20.80
CA PRO A 13 -4.56 5.73 21.92
C PRO A 13 -6.04 5.70 21.51
N LEU A 14 -6.35 6.17 20.30
CA LEU A 14 -7.70 6.30 19.77
C LEU A 14 -7.72 5.83 18.31
N SER A 15 -8.80 5.15 17.91
CA SER A 15 -9.04 4.85 16.51
C SER A 15 -9.49 6.10 15.74
N ALA A 16 -9.30 6.09 14.42
CA ALA A 16 -9.70 7.21 13.57
C ALA A 16 -11.19 7.58 13.71
N LYS A 17 -12.06 6.56 13.80
CA LYS A 17 -13.50 6.77 13.99
C LYS A 17 -13.83 7.44 15.33
N GLN A 18 -13.13 7.05 16.40
CA GLN A 18 -13.31 7.68 17.71
C GLN A 18 -12.84 9.14 17.70
N VAL A 19 -11.73 9.44 17.03
CA VAL A 19 -11.24 10.82 16.86
C VAL A 19 -12.25 11.65 16.08
N GLN A 20 -12.81 11.13 14.98
CA GLN A 20 -13.87 11.82 14.23
C GLN A 20 -15.13 12.02 15.07
N GLU A 21 -15.58 11.00 15.78
CA GLU A 21 -16.77 11.09 16.63
C GLU A 21 -16.60 12.14 17.73
N MET A 22 -15.43 12.19 18.39
CA MET A 22 -15.15 13.23 19.37
C MET A 22 -15.10 14.62 18.73
N LYS A 23 -14.45 14.76 17.57
CA LYS A 23 -14.32 16.04 16.87
C LYS A 23 -15.66 16.58 16.36
N PHE A 24 -16.56 15.73 15.88
CA PHE A 24 -17.79 16.16 15.20
C PHE A 24 -19.07 16.00 16.03
N ARG A 25 -19.10 15.10 17.02
CA ARG A 25 -20.29 14.82 17.84
C ARG A 25 -20.15 15.20 19.31
N HIS A 26 -18.94 15.49 19.78
CA HIS A 26 -18.66 15.85 21.17
C HIS A 26 -17.68 17.04 21.28
N SER A 27 -17.69 17.95 20.30
CA SER A 27 -16.81 19.12 20.26
C SER A 27 -17.06 20.12 21.37
N ASP A 28 -18.22 20.05 22.03
CA ASP A 28 -18.57 20.80 23.23
C ASP A 28 -17.85 20.30 24.49
N MET A 29 -17.40 19.04 24.48
CA MET A 29 -16.72 18.40 25.62
C MET A 29 -15.22 18.21 25.40
N PHE A 30 -14.76 18.12 24.15
CA PHE A 30 -13.36 17.79 23.83
C PHE A 30 -12.78 18.76 22.79
N ASP A 31 -11.56 19.25 23.05
CA ASP A 31 -10.73 19.92 22.03
C ASP A 31 -9.88 18.87 21.29
N VAL A 32 -10.09 18.75 19.98
CA VAL A 32 -9.37 17.80 19.12
C VAL A 32 -8.49 18.56 18.14
N ARG A 33 -7.17 18.43 18.31
CA ARG A 33 -6.15 19.02 17.42
C ARG A 33 -5.48 17.91 16.60
N HIS A 34 -5.20 18.20 15.33
CA HIS A 34 -4.38 17.34 14.47
C HIS A 34 -3.15 18.14 14.05
N SER A 35 -1.96 17.53 14.13
CA SER A 35 -0.73 18.17 13.66
C SER A 35 -0.64 18.07 12.14
N ASP A 36 0.32 18.79 11.56
CA ASP A 36 0.75 18.52 10.18
C ASP A 36 1.33 17.10 10.06
N VAL A 37 1.49 16.63 8.82
CA VAL A 37 2.08 15.33 8.51
C VAL A 37 3.53 15.30 8.99
N ILE A 38 3.78 14.53 10.04
CA ILE A 38 5.12 14.33 10.63
C ILE A 38 5.75 12.99 10.26
N GLN A 39 4.98 12.05 9.71
CA GLN A 39 5.42 10.68 9.42
C GLN A 39 4.76 10.13 8.15
N HIS A 40 5.50 9.29 7.41
CA HIS A 40 4.98 8.51 6.29
C HIS A 40 5.07 7.02 6.63
N SER A 41 4.03 6.25 6.29
CA SER A 41 4.07 4.79 6.32
C SER A 41 4.45 4.26 4.94
N LEU A 42 5.43 3.35 4.88
CA LEU A 42 6.05 2.91 3.62
C LEU A 42 6.01 1.38 3.50
N LEU A 43 5.61 0.91 2.33
CA LEU A 43 5.85 -0.47 1.89
C LEU A 43 7.17 -0.52 1.12
N VAL A 44 8.11 -1.33 1.59
CA VAL A 44 9.44 -1.48 0.96
C VAL A 44 9.50 -2.82 0.22
N PHE A 45 9.87 -2.77 -1.06
CA PHE A 45 10.08 -3.97 -1.87
C PHE A 45 11.52 -4.49 -1.73
N ASN A 46 11.67 -5.81 -1.63
CA ASN A 46 12.99 -6.44 -1.73
C ASN A 46 13.34 -6.67 -3.21
N GLY A 47 14.16 -5.78 -3.77
CA GLY A 47 14.62 -5.84 -5.16
C GLY A 47 15.60 -6.98 -5.49
N ASN A 48 16.00 -7.79 -4.51
CA ASN A 48 16.90 -8.93 -4.74
C ASN A 48 16.17 -10.27 -4.71
N LYS A 49 14.84 -10.27 -4.57
CA LYS A 49 14.05 -11.49 -4.44
C LYS A 49 12.84 -11.47 -5.36
N ALA A 50 12.77 -12.48 -6.22
CA ALA A 50 11.61 -12.71 -7.07
C ALA A 50 10.30 -12.78 -6.28
N PRO A 51 9.19 -12.20 -6.79
CA PRO A 51 9.06 -11.53 -8.09
C PRO A 51 9.36 -10.02 -8.05
N MET A 52 9.81 -9.49 -6.91
CA MET A 52 10.01 -8.04 -6.72
C MET A 52 11.39 -7.56 -7.20
N ASP A 53 12.21 -8.44 -7.76
CA ASP A 53 13.48 -8.13 -8.42
C ASP A 53 13.30 -7.42 -9.76
N ASP A 54 12.22 -7.72 -10.49
CA ASP A 54 11.83 -7.00 -11.68
C ASP A 54 11.24 -5.61 -11.35
N ILE A 55 11.79 -4.58 -12.00
CA ILE A 55 11.31 -3.20 -11.88
C ILE A 55 9.92 -3.02 -12.49
N ALA A 56 9.57 -3.75 -13.55
CA ALA A 56 8.24 -3.69 -14.17
C ALA A 56 7.17 -4.18 -13.19
N VAL A 57 7.43 -5.30 -12.49
CA VAL A 57 6.54 -5.83 -11.45
C VAL A 57 6.35 -4.80 -10.33
N ARG A 58 7.43 -4.17 -9.84
CA ARG A 58 7.31 -3.12 -8.81
C ARG A 58 6.47 -1.93 -9.28
N ARG A 59 6.64 -1.49 -10.53
CA ARG A 59 5.86 -0.39 -11.11
C ARG A 59 4.37 -0.74 -11.23
N ALA A 60 4.07 -1.96 -11.67
CA ALA A 60 2.70 -2.45 -11.75
C ALA A 60 2.03 -2.50 -10.38
N VAL A 61 2.73 -3.01 -9.35
CA VAL A 61 2.22 -3.05 -7.97
C VAL A 61 1.91 -1.65 -7.45
N ILE A 62 2.78 -0.67 -7.70
CA ILE A 62 2.55 0.72 -7.27
C ILE A 62 1.27 1.30 -7.89
N HIS A 63 1.01 1.01 -9.17
CA HIS A 63 -0.21 1.47 -9.85
C HIS A 63 -1.47 0.69 -9.46
N ALA A 64 -1.34 -0.55 -9.00
CA ALA A 64 -2.47 -1.37 -8.58
C ALA A 64 -3.03 -1.01 -7.19
N ILE A 65 -2.31 -0.21 -6.38
CA ILE A 65 -2.72 0.14 -5.02
C ILE A 65 -3.53 1.44 -5.02
N ASP A 66 -4.83 1.33 -4.73
CA ASP A 66 -5.68 2.49 -4.46
C ASP A 66 -5.47 3.01 -3.04
N LYS A 67 -4.51 3.93 -2.91
CA LYS A 67 -4.18 4.59 -1.64
C LYS A 67 -5.35 5.40 -1.08
N SER A 68 -6.14 6.06 -1.93
CA SER A 68 -7.22 6.94 -1.50
C SER A 68 -8.34 6.15 -0.84
N THR A 69 -8.80 5.09 -1.51
CA THR A 69 -9.84 4.22 -0.98
C THR A 69 -9.36 3.49 0.27
N PHE A 70 -8.12 2.99 0.29
CA PHE A 70 -7.55 2.35 1.47
C PHE A 70 -7.52 3.28 2.68
N ILE A 71 -7.13 4.54 2.49
CA ILE A 71 -7.05 5.53 3.57
C ILE A 71 -8.43 5.92 4.07
N GLU A 72 -9.40 6.11 3.17
CA GLU A 72 -10.78 6.40 3.55
C GLU A 72 -11.37 5.28 4.40
N GLU A 73 -11.22 4.03 3.98
CA GLU A 73 -11.79 2.88 4.69
C GLU A 73 -11.13 2.61 6.04
N LYS A 74 -9.82 2.82 6.16
CA LYS A 74 -9.05 2.48 7.37
C LYS A 74 -8.90 3.64 8.35
N PHE A 75 -8.67 4.83 7.84
CA PHE A 75 -8.38 6.01 8.64
C PHE A 75 -9.53 7.03 8.62
N ALA A 76 -10.67 6.68 8.02
CA ALA A 76 -11.84 7.55 7.94
C ALA A 76 -11.51 8.95 7.40
N GLY A 77 -10.55 9.05 6.48
CA GLY A 77 -10.09 10.34 5.94
C GLY A 77 -9.34 11.25 6.92
N LEU A 78 -8.86 10.72 8.06
CA LEU A 78 -7.95 11.48 8.94
C LEU A 78 -6.52 11.57 8.41
N GLU A 79 -6.14 10.67 7.51
CA GLU A 79 -4.83 10.67 6.86
C GLU A 79 -4.96 11.06 5.39
N GLU A 80 -3.84 11.44 4.77
CA GLU A 80 -3.79 11.84 3.37
C GLU A 80 -2.93 10.88 2.53
N PRO A 81 -3.30 10.63 1.25
CA PRO A 81 -2.51 9.80 0.37
C PRO A 81 -1.11 10.36 0.12
N VAL A 82 -0.11 9.53 0.42
CA VAL A 82 1.29 9.89 0.17
C VAL A 82 1.62 9.84 -1.32
N THR A 83 2.23 10.91 -1.82
CA THR A 83 2.63 11.08 -3.24
C THR A 83 4.14 10.92 -3.47
N GLN A 84 4.95 11.07 -2.43
CA GLN A 84 6.40 10.94 -2.48
C GLN A 84 6.98 10.38 -1.17
N LEU A 85 8.22 9.87 -1.23
CA LEU A 85 8.85 9.18 -0.11
C LEU A 85 8.92 10.04 1.16
N LEU A 86 9.26 11.32 1.02
CA LEU A 86 9.41 12.27 2.12
C LEU A 86 8.37 13.39 2.02
N PRO A 87 7.87 13.93 3.14
CA PRO A 87 6.89 15.00 3.12
C PRO A 87 7.52 16.29 2.55
N LYS A 88 6.70 17.16 1.94
CA LYS A 88 7.16 18.45 1.38
C LYS A 88 7.73 19.39 2.44
N SER A 89 7.35 19.19 3.70
CA SER A 89 7.87 19.93 4.86
C SER A 89 9.31 19.53 5.23
N ALA A 90 9.81 18.38 4.77
CA ALA A 90 11.17 17.97 5.05
C ALA A 90 12.19 18.83 4.26
N PRO A 91 13.39 19.08 4.83
CA PRO A 91 14.44 19.82 4.14
C PRO A 91 14.74 19.24 2.76
N TYR A 92 14.85 20.11 1.75
CA TYR A 92 15.15 19.76 0.36
C TYR A 92 14.10 18.89 -0.36
N CYS A 93 12.92 18.64 0.24
CA CYS A 93 11.89 17.74 -0.30
C CYS A 93 10.65 18.46 -0.86
N ASN A 94 10.67 19.80 -0.89
CA ASN A 94 9.60 20.60 -1.51
C ASN A 94 9.77 20.67 -3.04
N VAL A 95 9.75 19.52 -3.69
CA VAL A 95 9.86 19.36 -5.14
C VAL A 95 8.65 18.60 -5.68
N ASP A 96 8.25 18.89 -6.92
CA ASP A 96 7.22 18.10 -7.60
C ASP A 96 7.90 16.97 -8.37
N LEU A 97 7.60 15.72 -8.00
CA LEU A 97 8.19 14.54 -8.61
C LEU A 97 7.35 14.07 -9.79
N SER A 98 8.02 13.86 -10.92
CA SER A 98 7.45 13.25 -12.12
C SER A 98 8.23 11.98 -12.48
N PRO A 99 7.56 10.91 -12.94
CA PRO A 99 6.12 10.77 -13.11
C PRO A 99 5.36 10.61 -11.77
N LYS A 100 4.08 10.98 -11.75
CA LYS A 100 3.22 10.76 -10.57
C LYS A 100 2.80 9.29 -10.49
N TRP A 101 3.11 8.67 -9.36
CA TRP A 101 2.77 7.27 -9.07
C TRP A 101 1.40 7.18 -8.39
N GLY A 102 0.36 7.35 -9.20
CA GLY A 102 -1.04 7.23 -8.79
C GLY A 102 -1.63 5.85 -9.07
N TYR A 103 -2.80 5.59 -8.47
CA TYR A 103 -3.60 4.40 -8.78
C TYR A 103 -4.07 4.45 -10.24
N ASP A 104 -3.79 3.38 -10.98
CA ASP A 104 -4.11 3.22 -12.39
C ASP A 104 -4.08 1.72 -12.71
N LEU A 105 -5.21 1.05 -12.51
CA LEU A 105 -5.30 -0.41 -12.64
C LEU A 105 -5.02 -0.86 -14.08
N GLU A 106 -5.53 -0.13 -15.08
CA GLU A 106 -5.29 -0.43 -16.50
C GLU A 106 -3.79 -0.36 -16.84
N LYS A 107 -3.09 0.68 -16.36
CA LYS A 107 -1.63 0.77 -16.54
C LYS A 107 -0.90 -0.35 -15.81
N ALA A 108 -1.35 -0.74 -14.62
CA ALA A 108 -0.75 -1.85 -13.88
C ALA A 108 -0.85 -3.17 -14.67
N GLU A 109 -2.04 -3.46 -15.21
CA GLU A 109 -2.29 -4.64 -16.04
C GLU A 109 -1.43 -4.64 -17.31
N LEU A 110 -1.33 -3.48 -17.98
CA LEU A 110 -0.53 -3.32 -19.19
C LEU A 110 0.97 -3.56 -18.92
N ILE A 111 1.51 -3.00 -17.82
CA ILE A 111 2.92 -3.19 -17.42
C ILE A 111 3.18 -4.65 -17.06
N CYS A 112 2.28 -5.30 -16.30
CA CYS A 112 2.40 -6.72 -15.98
C CYS A 112 2.42 -7.59 -17.23
N ALA A 113 1.54 -7.31 -18.20
CA ALA A 113 1.51 -8.04 -19.47
C ALA A 113 2.81 -7.88 -20.26
N GLN A 114 3.39 -6.67 -20.30
CA GLN A 114 4.64 -6.38 -21.01
C GLN A 114 5.87 -7.00 -20.34
N GLY A 115 6.00 -6.89 -19.01
CA GLY A 115 7.13 -7.49 -18.29
C GLY A 115 7.18 -9.02 -18.40
N THR A 116 6.01 -9.66 -18.52
CA THR A 116 5.91 -11.11 -18.74
C THR A 116 6.32 -11.53 -20.16
N LEU A 117 6.21 -10.63 -21.15
CA LEU A 117 6.62 -10.89 -22.54
C LEU A 117 8.14 -10.72 -22.74
N GLU A 118 8.80 -9.82 -22.02
CA GLU A 118 10.25 -9.64 -22.09
C GLU A 118 11.04 -10.71 -21.32
N SER A 119 10.45 -11.29 -20.26
CA SER A 119 11.09 -12.39 -19.52
C SER A 119 10.91 -13.76 -20.19
N ALA A 120 10.24 -13.84 -21.33
CA ALA A 120 10.05 -15.08 -22.09
C ALA A 120 11.21 -15.27 -23.09
N PRO A 121 11.87 -16.45 -23.14
CA PRO A 121 12.83 -16.72 -24.20
C PRO A 121 12.10 -16.65 -25.54
N SER A 122 12.67 -15.92 -26.50
CA SER A 122 12.13 -15.67 -27.83
C SER A 122 11.79 -16.97 -28.55
N ALA A 123 10.57 -17.46 -28.39
CA ALA A 123 10.02 -18.57 -29.17
C ALA A 123 9.10 -17.96 -30.23
N GLU A 124 9.58 -18.00 -31.46
CA GLU A 124 8.87 -17.56 -32.66
C GLU A 124 7.46 -18.14 -32.74
N LEU A 125 6.54 -17.34 -33.28
CA LEU A 125 5.12 -17.63 -33.44
C LEU A 125 4.88 -18.80 -34.39
N SER A 126 4.88 -20.01 -33.83
CA SER A 126 4.40 -21.25 -34.44
C SER A 126 3.98 -22.19 -33.29
N GLY A 127 2.68 -22.46 -33.12
CA GLY A 127 2.13 -23.27 -32.02
C GLY A 127 2.26 -22.70 -30.59
N GLY A 128 3.22 -21.80 -30.35
CA GLY A 128 3.59 -21.23 -29.05
C GLY A 128 2.66 -20.14 -28.49
N ALA A 129 1.76 -19.57 -29.30
CA ALA A 129 0.82 -18.56 -28.82
C ALA A 129 -0.17 -19.11 -27.77
N ILE A 130 -0.55 -20.39 -27.89
CA ILE A 130 -1.46 -21.04 -26.95
C ILE A 130 -0.72 -21.40 -25.65
N ALA A 131 0.54 -21.82 -25.74
CA ALA A 131 1.38 -22.08 -24.56
C ALA A 131 1.68 -20.78 -23.78
N GLY A 132 1.92 -19.67 -24.47
CA GLY A 132 2.12 -18.35 -23.84
C GLY A 132 0.89 -17.85 -23.08
N ILE A 133 -0.31 -18.02 -23.65
CA ILE A 133 -1.57 -17.67 -22.97
C ILE A 133 -1.82 -18.56 -21.75
N VAL A 134 -1.51 -19.87 -21.82
CA VAL A 134 -1.65 -20.79 -20.68
C VAL A 134 -0.63 -20.47 -19.57
N ILE A 135 0.60 -20.07 -19.91
CA ILE A 135 1.61 -19.70 -18.91
C ILE A 135 1.27 -18.34 -18.27
N ALA A 136 0.86 -17.34 -19.06
CA ALA A 136 0.39 -16.05 -18.55
C ALA A 136 -0.86 -16.21 -17.65
N ALA A 137 -1.80 -17.10 -18.03
CA ALA A 137 -2.97 -17.41 -17.21
C ALA A 137 -2.59 -18.14 -15.92
N THR A 138 -1.64 -19.09 -15.94
CA THR A 138 -1.22 -19.81 -14.72
C THR A 138 -0.44 -18.92 -13.76
N ILE A 139 0.40 -17.99 -14.25
CA ILE A 139 1.12 -17.03 -13.40
C ILE A 139 0.19 -15.92 -12.90
N GLY A 140 -0.73 -15.43 -13.74
CA GLY A 140 -1.78 -14.49 -13.31
C GLY A 140 -2.69 -15.09 -12.24
N VAL A 141 -3.12 -16.34 -12.41
CA VAL A 141 -3.88 -17.10 -11.39
C VAL A 141 -3.02 -17.35 -10.14
N ALA A 142 -1.72 -17.60 -10.28
CA ALA A 142 -0.82 -17.75 -9.14
C ALA A 142 -0.66 -16.43 -8.37
N MET A 143 -0.54 -15.29 -9.04
CA MET A 143 -0.42 -13.96 -8.42
C MET A 143 -1.73 -13.51 -7.76
N ILE A 144 -2.87 -13.68 -8.44
CA ILE A 144 -4.20 -13.46 -7.85
C ILE A 144 -4.40 -14.40 -6.66
N GLY A 145 -3.97 -15.65 -6.77
CA GLY A 145 -3.98 -16.63 -5.68
C GLY A 145 -3.05 -16.23 -4.52
N LEU A 146 -1.92 -15.59 -4.80
CA LEU A 146 -0.96 -15.11 -3.80
C LEU A 146 -1.51 -13.90 -3.05
N ILE A 147 -2.15 -12.96 -3.76
CA ILE A 147 -2.86 -11.81 -3.20
C ILE A 147 -4.06 -12.29 -2.36
N ALA A 148 -4.87 -13.22 -2.89
CA ALA A 148 -5.98 -13.81 -2.15
C ALA A 148 -5.50 -14.57 -0.90
N ARG A 149 -4.39 -15.32 -0.99
CA ARG A 149 -3.76 -15.98 0.17
C ARG A 149 -3.24 -14.98 1.18
N MET A 150 -2.64 -13.87 0.73
CA MET A 150 -2.17 -12.80 1.61
C MET A 150 -3.35 -12.21 2.40
N ILE A 151 -4.42 -11.83 1.71
CA ILE A 151 -5.65 -11.29 2.32
C ILE A 151 -6.29 -12.31 3.27
N GLN A 152 -6.36 -13.58 2.89
CA GLN A 152 -6.96 -14.63 3.71
C GLN A 152 -6.12 -14.92 4.96
N ARG A 153 -4.79 -14.91 4.86
CA ARG A 153 -3.88 -15.10 6.01
C ARG A 153 -3.85 -13.92 6.96
N GLU A 154 -3.98 -12.72 6.43
CA GLU A 154 -4.15 -11.50 7.23
C GLU A 154 -5.46 -11.55 8.04
N ARG A 155 -6.57 -11.95 7.40
CA ARG A 155 -7.85 -12.21 8.10
C ARG A 155 -7.78 -13.37 9.10
N SER A 156 -6.91 -14.35 8.87
CA SER A 156 -6.71 -15.51 9.75
C SER A 156 -5.73 -15.24 10.91
N GLY A 157 -5.23 -14.00 11.05
CA GLY A 157 -4.29 -13.61 12.11
C GLY A 157 -2.89 -14.22 11.99
N LYS A 158 -2.50 -14.73 10.81
CA LYS A 158 -1.18 -15.31 10.53
C LYS A 158 -0.54 -14.62 9.33
N PRO A 159 -0.17 -13.33 9.45
CA PRO A 159 0.37 -12.57 8.34
C PRO A 159 1.68 -13.18 7.84
N LEU A 160 1.89 -13.16 6.52
CA LEU A 160 3.09 -13.69 5.87
C LEU A 160 4.35 -12.87 6.25
N PHE A 161 4.13 -11.60 6.56
CA PHE A 161 5.12 -10.68 7.09
C PHE A 161 4.81 -10.48 8.57
N ALA A 162 5.59 -11.12 9.44
CA ALA A 162 5.57 -10.75 10.85
C ALA A 162 6.24 -9.38 10.98
N PRO A 163 5.76 -8.48 11.85
CA PRO A 163 6.56 -7.33 12.25
C PRO A 163 7.90 -7.86 12.78
N ALA A 164 9.00 -7.22 12.38
CA ALA A 164 10.32 -7.55 12.91
C ALA A 164 10.23 -7.52 14.44
N LYS A 165 10.69 -8.58 15.13
CA LYS A 165 10.77 -8.59 16.58
C LYS A 165 11.62 -7.38 16.99
N SER A 166 11.01 -6.45 17.70
CA SER A 166 11.72 -5.39 18.39
C SER A 166 12.47 -6.03 19.56
N GLU A 167 13.71 -6.46 19.33
CA GLU A 167 14.66 -6.63 20.43
C GLU A 167 15.05 -5.23 20.90
N ILE A 168 14.25 -4.68 21.81
CA ILE A 168 14.63 -3.53 22.61
C ILE A 168 15.10 -4.12 23.95
N SER A 169 16.42 -4.13 24.12
CA SER A 169 17.09 -4.31 25.41
C SER A 169 17.11 -3.00 26.19
#